data_AF-A0A2V8U1E1-F1
#
_entry.id   AF-A0A2V8U1E1-F1
#
_cell.length_a   1.000
_cell.length_b   1.000
_cell.length_c   1.000
_cell.angle_alpha   90.00
_cell.angle_beta   90.00
_cell.angle_gamma   90.00
#
_symmetry.space_group_name_H-M   'P 1'
#
loop_
_entity.id
_entity.type
_entity.pdbx_description
1 polymer ?
#
loop_
_entity_poly.entity_id
_entity_poly.type
_entity_poly.pdbx_seq_one_letter_code
_entity_poly.pdbx_strand_id
1 'polypeptide(L)'
;MLYLAAVLVVAATILFTLLIRSKDIPPPEPVSPTKHLEERRASIYENLRDLQFEYRVGKLSDADYQRTKLALQQELAGVLAEIERVGQQPAPANPSTRPKPAAGVVCPHCGAKFPKPMKFCGECGKAMS
;
A
#
# COMPACT_ATOMS: atom_id res chain seq x y z
N MET A 1 29.62 -18.49 34.40
CA MET A 1 29.48 -19.07 33.05
C MET A 1 28.04 -19.00 32.55
N LEU A 2 27.07 -19.54 33.28
CA LEU A 2 25.66 -19.58 32.84
C LEU A 2 25.02 -18.19 32.69
N TYR A 3 25.24 -17.29 33.65
CA TYR A 3 24.76 -15.89 33.56
C TYR A 3 25.40 -15.11 32.41
N LEU A 4 26.69 -15.33 32.15
CA LEU A 4 27.41 -14.63 31.09
C LEU A 4 26.95 -15.11 29.70
N ALA A 5 26.68 -16.40 29.56
CA ALA A 5 26.06 -16.97 28.36
C ALA A 5 24.64 -16.41 28.13
N ALA A 6 23.83 -16.31 29.19
CA ALA A 6 22.48 -15.74 29.09
C ALA A 6 22.50 -14.27 28.63
N VAL A 7 23.39 -13.45 29.21
CA VAL A 7 23.55 -12.04 28.82
C VAL A 7 23.99 -11.91 27.36
N LEU A 8 24.93 -12.75 26.91
CA LEU A 8 25.40 -12.73 25.52
C LEU A 8 24.31 -13.12 24.52
N VAL A 9 23.49 -14.13 24.84
CA VAL A 9 22.37 -14.54 23.98
C VAL A 9 21.34 -13.41 23.86
N VAL A 10 20.99 -12.75 24.97
CA VAL A 10 20.06 -11.61 24.98
C VAL A 10 20.63 -10.42 24.20
N ALA A 11 21.91 -10.08 24.39
CA ALA A 11 22.54 -9.00 23.66
C ALA A 11 22.60 -9.30 22.14
N ALA A 12 22.89 -10.54 21.75
CA ALA A 12 22.94 -10.95 20.36
C ALA A 12 21.57 -10.91 19.68
N THR A 13 20.50 -11.34 20.35
CA THR A 13 19.14 -11.29 19.79
C THR A 13 18.63 -9.85 19.64
N ILE A 14 18.90 -8.98 20.63
CA ILE A 14 18.59 -7.55 20.53
C ILE A 14 19.38 -6.92 19.37
N LEU A 15 20.68 -7.20 19.28
CA LEU A 15 21.51 -6.66 18.22
C LEU A 15 21.07 -7.16 16.83
N PHE A 16 20.68 -8.44 16.71
CA PHE A 16 20.16 -9.02 15.48
C PHE A 16 18.83 -8.40 15.04
N THR A 17 17.91 -8.18 15.98
CA THR A 17 16.61 -7.55 15.71
C THR A 17 16.75 -6.07 15.38
N LEU A 18 17.67 -5.34 16.01
CA LEU A 18 17.94 -3.93 15.71
C LEU A 18 18.77 -3.73 14.43
N LEU A 19 19.56 -4.72 14.01
CA LEU A 19 20.31 -4.71 12.75
C LEU A 19 19.50 -5.18 11.54
N ILE A 20 18.20 -5.48 11.71
CA ILE A 20 17.32 -5.86 10.61
C ILE A 20 17.28 -4.71 9.59
N ARG A 21 17.74 -5.01 8.38
CA ARG A 21 17.97 -4.01 7.33
C ARG A 21 16.62 -3.60 6.77
N SER A 22 16.36 -2.30 6.61
CA SER A 22 15.15 -1.80 5.93
C SER A 22 14.99 -2.32 4.48
N LYS A 23 16.02 -2.95 3.92
CA LYS A 23 16.01 -3.62 2.60
C LYS A 23 15.24 -4.94 2.58
N ASP A 24 15.01 -5.57 3.73
CA ASP A 24 14.29 -6.84 3.83
C ASP A 24 12.79 -6.65 4.06
N ILE A 25 12.32 -5.39 4.08
CA ILE A 25 10.90 -5.05 4.18
C ILE A 25 10.28 -5.25 2.79
N PRO A 26 9.32 -6.18 2.61
CA PRO A 26 8.58 -6.29 1.37
C PRO A 26 7.95 -4.95 1.01
N PRO A 27 7.99 -4.51 -0.26
CA PRO A 27 7.36 -3.26 -0.65
C PRO A 27 5.89 -3.29 -0.22
N PRO A 28 5.37 -2.20 0.38
CA PRO A 28 3.98 -2.14 0.78
C PRO A 28 3.12 -2.41 -0.44
N GLU A 29 2.14 -3.31 -0.30
CA GLU A 29 1.22 -3.60 -1.39
C GLU A 29 0.60 -2.29 -1.88
N PRO A 30 0.55 -2.05 -3.19
CA PRO A 30 -0.09 -0.85 -3.70
C PRO A 30 -1.53 -0.85 -3.21
N VAL A 31 -1.92 0.21 -2.51
CA VAL A 31 -3.30 0.44 -2.07
C VAL A 31 -4.21 0.24 -3.29
N SER A 32 -5.04 -0.80 -3.25
CA SER A 32 -5.92 -1.10 -4.38
C SER A 32 -6.86 0.09 -4.57
N PRO A 33 -7.12 0.53 -5.81
CA PRO A 33 -8.00 1.67 -6.09
C PRO A 33 -9.39 1.56 -5.45
N THR A 34 -9.86 0.34 -5.15
CA THR A 34 -11.15 0.06 -4.52
C THR A 34 -11.17 0.18 -3.00
N LYS A 35 -10.02 0.24 -2.30
CA LYS A 35 -9.98 0.20 -0.81
C LYS A 35 -10.84 1.26 -0.14
N HIS A 36 -10.73 2.50 -0.58
CA HIS A 36 -11.51 3.60 -0.01
C HIS A 36 -13.02 3.43 -0.24
N LEU A 37 -13.42 2.82 -1.37
CA LEU A 37 -14.82 2.51 -1.66
C LEU A 37 -15.31 1.32 -0.81
N GLU A 38 -14.46 0.33 -0.57
CA GLU A 38 -14.76 -0.80 0.32
C GLU A 38 -14.92 -0.35 1.78
N GLU A 39 -14.09 0.59 2.24
CA GLU A 39 -14.24 1.24 3.55
C GLU A 39 -15.55 2.02 3.64
N ARG A 40 -15.90 2.78 2.60
CA ARG A 40 -17.19 3.49 2.51
C ARG A 40 -18.36 2.51 2.56
N ARG A 41 -18.30 1.41 1.79
CA ARG A 41 -19.29 0.33 1.81
C ARG A 41 -19.46 -0.22 3.23
N ALA A 42 -18.36 -0.57 3.90
CA ALA A 42 -18.39 -1.10 5.25
C ALA A 42 -19.07 -0.12 6.24
N SER A 43 -18.76 1.17 6.14
CA SER A 43 -19.41 2.20 6.98
C SER A 43 -20.93 2.26 6.79
N ILE A 44 -21.44 2.10 5.56
CA ILE A 44 -22.88 2.12 5.28
C ILE A 44 -23.57 0.87 5.85
N TYR A 45 -22.93 -0.30 5.79
CA TYR A 45 -23.46 -1.52 6.42
C TYR A 45 -23.55 -1.39 7.94
N GLU A 46 -22.54 -0.80 8.58
CA GLU A 46 -22.54 -0.50 10.00
C GLU A 46 -23.68 0.46 10.36
N ASN A 47 -23.85 1.55 9.59
CA ASN A 47 -24.95 2.49 9.78
C ASN A 47 -26.34 1.84 9.63
N LEU A 48 -26.52 0.92 8.67
CA LEU A 48 -27.77 0.16 8.51
C LEU A 48 -28.05 -0.75 9.72
N ARG A 49 -27.00 -1.36 10.29
CA ARG A 49 -27.13 -2.20 11.50
C ARG A 49 -27.53 -1.36 12.70
N ASP A 50 -26.88 -0.22 12.89
CA ASP A 50 -27.15 0.69 14.00
C ASP A 50 -28.53 1.32 13.87
N LEU A 51 -28.94 1.74 12.68
CA LEU A 51 -30.30 2.24 12.40
C LEU A 51 -31.36 1.21 12.81
N GLN A 52 -31.13 -0.07 12.52
CA GLN A 52 -32.08 -1.11 12.90
C GLN A 52 -32.07 -1.41 14.40
N PHE A 53 -30.93 -1.25 15.06
CA PHE A 53 -30.86 -1.31 16.52
C PHE A 53 -31.68 -0.16 17.14
N GLU A 54 -31.47 1.08 16.70
CA GLU A 54 -32.18 2.27 17.19
C GLU A 54 -33.70 2.16 17.03
N TYR A 55 -34.16 1.65 15.89
CA TYR A 55 -35.59 1.38 15.68
C TYR A 55 -36.12 0.32 16.66
N ARG A 56 -35.40 -0.79 16.86
CA ARG A 56 -35.84 -1.86 17.79
C ARG A 56 -35.90 -1.41 19.25
N VAL A 57 -35.02 -0.50 19.66
CA VAL A 57 -35.06 0.08 21.02
C VAL A 57 -36.06 1.23 21.14
N GLY A 58 -36.82 1.53 20.08
CA GLY A 58 -37.90 2.51 20.09
C GLY A 58 -37.44 3.97 20.06
N LYS A 59 -36.19 4.25 19.67
CA LYS A 59 -35.67 5.62 19.55
C LYS A 59 -36.18 6.36 18.31
N LEU A 60 -36.65 5.61 17.30
CA LEU A 60 -37.00 6.13 15.99
C LEU A 60 -38.43 5.75 15.61
N SER A 61 -39.13 6.65 14.92
CA SER A 61 -40.44 6.33 14.34
C SER A 61 -40.30 5.42 13.11
N ASP A 62 -41.33 4.66 12.75
CA ASP A 62 -41.29 3.82 11.53
C ASP A 62 -41.07 4.67 10.28
N ALA A 63 -41.71 5.84 10.18
CA ALA A 63 -41.54 6.74 9.05
C ALA A 63 -40.08 7.22 8.88
N ASP A 64 -39.41 7.57 9.99
CA ASP A 64 -38.02 8.01 9.98
C ASP A 64 -37.05 6.86 9.70
N TYR A 65 -37.35 5.66 10.21
CA TYR A 65 -36.60 4.44 9.91
C TYR A 65 -36.67 4.12 8.42
N GLN A 66 -37.86 4.09 7.81
CA GLN A 66 -37.99 3.79 6.38
C GLN A 66 -37.29 4.83 5.50
N ARG A 67 -37.39 6.12 5.83
CA ARG A 67 -36.71 7.19 5.10
C ARG A 67 -35.19 7.04 5.14
N THR A 68 -34.64 6.88 6.35
CA THR A 68 -33.18 6.78 6.54
C THR A 68 -32.64 5.49 5.93
N LYS A 69 -33.37 4.38 6.07
CA LYS A 69 -33.03 3.10 5.44
C LYS A 69 -32.95 3.21 3.93
N LEU A 70 -33.95 3.85 3.31
CA LEU A 70 -33.99 4.01 1.85
C LEU A 70 -32.84 4.88 1.36
N ALA A 71 -32.50 5.96 2.07
CA ALA A 71 -31.34 6.80 1.76
C ALA A 71 -30.02 6.00 1.83
N LEU A 72 -29.79 5.25 2.92
CA LEU A 72 -28.59 4.41 3.06
C LEU A 72 -28.51 3.31 1.99
N GLN A 73 -29.65 2.71 1.61
CA GLN A 73 -29.70 1.71 0.55
C GLN A 73 -29.35 2.31 -0.82
N GLN A 74 -29.79 3.53 -1.11
CA GLN A 74 -29.42 4.25 -2.33
C GLN A 74 -27.92 4.59 -2.36
N GLU A 75 -27.36 5.06 -1.24
CA GLU A 75 -25.92 5.31 -1.12
C GLU A 75 -25.11 4.02 -1.32
N LEU A 76 -25.54 2.92 -0.70
CA LEU A 76 -24.88 1.62 -0.85
C LEU A 76 -24.88 1.15 -2.31
N ALA A 77 -26.01 1.28 -3.01
CA ALA A 77 -26.10 0.93 -4.43
C ALA A 77 -25.14 1.77 -5.28
N GLY A 78 -25.02 3.08 -5.01
CA GLY A 78 -24.08 3.96 -5.70
C GLY A 78 -22.62 3.56 -5.46
N VAL A 79 -22.24 3.24 -4.22
CA VAL A 79 -20.87 2.80 -3.89
C VAL A 79 -20.54 1.46 -4.55
N LEU A 80 -21.47 0.50 -4.54
CA LEU A 80 -21.26 -0.80 -5.19
C LEU A 80 -21.06 -0.66 -6.70
N ALA A 81 -21.83 0.21 -7.36
CA ALA A 81 -21.65 0.51 -8.77
C ALA A 81 -20.28 1.15 -9.05
N GLU A 82 -19.82 2.06 -8.20
CA GLU A 82 -18.50 2.68 -8.36
C GLU A 82 -17.36 1.67 -8.11
N ILE A 83 -17.50 0.76 -7.15
CA ILE A 83 -16.55 -0.34 -6.92
C ILE A 83 -16.44 -1.21 -8.17
N GLU A 84 -17.56 -1.55 -8.81
CA GLU A 84 -17.54 -2.33 -10.04
C GLU A 84 -16.87 -1.56 -11.18
N ARG A 85 -17.15 -0.26 -11.34
CA ARG A 85 -16.51 0.58 -12.36
C ARG A 85 -15.00 0.68 -12.19
N VAL A 86 -14.53 0.86 -10.96
CA VAL A 86 -13.10 0.96 -10.62
C VAL A 86 -12.42 -0.42 -10.64
N GLY A 87 -13.14 -1.48 -10.27
CA GLY A 87 -12.66 -2.87 -10.28
C GLY A 87 -12.51 -3.46 -11.69
N GLN A 88 -13.37 -3.05 -12.63
CA GLN A 88 -13.25 -3.41 -14.05
C GLN A 88 -12.11 -2.66 -14.76
N GLN A 89 -11.58 -1.59 -14.16
CA GLN A 89 -10.44 -0.88 -14.69
C GLN A 89 -9.23 -1.80 -14.55
N PRO A 90 -8.62 -2.25 -15.67
CA PRO A 90 -7.48 -3.15 -15.59
C PRO A 90 -6.42 -2.47 -14.74
N ALA A 91 -6.02 -3.16 -13.65
CA ALA A 91 -4.95 -2.71 -12.79
C ALA A 91 -3.80 -2.21 -13.69
N PRO A 92 -3.22 -1.02 -13.43
CA PRO A 92 -2.12 -0.52 -14.23
C PRO A 92 -1.11 -1.64 -14.34
N ALA A 93 -0.89 -2.08 -15.59
CA ALA A 93 -0.07 -3.24 -15.90
C ALA A 93 1.20 -3.15 -15.06
N ASN A 94 1.44 -4.21 -14.31
CA ASN A 94 2.57 -4.37 -13.40
C ASN A 94 3.81 -3.64 -13.97
N PRO A 95 4.37 -2.61 -13.30
CA PRO A 95 5.59 -1.94 -13.76
C PRO A 95 6.80 -2.87 -13.76
N SER A 96 6.62 -4.16 -13.39
CA SER A 96 7.57 -5.24 -13.56
C SER A 96 7.85 -5.65 -15.02
N THR A 97 7.23 -5.02 -16.03
CA THR A 97 7.95 -4.84 -17.31
C THR A 97 8.99 -3.75 -17.14
N ARG A 98 10.02 -4.07 -16.34
CA ARG A 98 11.26 -3.33 -16.31
C ARG A 98 11.74 -3.29 -17.78
N PRO A 99 11.84 -2.12 -18.42
CA PRO A 99 12.44 -2.04 -19.74
C PRO A 99 13.83 -2.68 -19.62
N LYS A 100 14.09 -3.68 -20.46
CA LYS A 100 15.40 -4.32 -20.62
C LYS A 100 16.45 -3.19 -20.56
N PRO A 101 17.39 -3.19 -19.60
CA PRO A 101 18.30 -2.07 -19.42
C PRO A 101 19.00 -1.81 -20.76
N ALA A 102 18.76 -0.63 -21.32
CA ALA A 102 19.50 -0.16 -22.48
C ALA A 102 21.00 -0.27 -22.14
N ALA A 103 21.78 -0.74 -23.10
CA ALA A 103 23.21 -1.02 -22.95
C ALA A 103 23.90 0.12 -22.17
N GLY A 104 24.40 -0.23 -20.98
CA GLY A 104 25.06 0.73 -20.10
C GLY A 104 26.32 1.30 -20.75
N VAL A 105 26.62 2.55 -20.44
CA VAL A 105 27.85 3.22 -20.91
C VAL A 105 28.94 2.97 -19.87
N VAL A 106 30.11 2.52 -20.32
CA VAL A 106 31.29 2.32 -19.49
C VAL A 106 32.20 3.53 -19.62
N CYS A 107 32.66 4.08 -18.50
CA CYS A 107 33.60 5.20 -18.51
C CYS A 107 34.98 4.74 -19.03
N PRO A 108 35.56 5.39 -20.05
CA PRO A 108 36.88 5.03 -20.60
C PRO A 108 38.05 5.36 -19.66
N HIS A 109 37.84 6.22 -18.66
CA HIS A 109 38.91 6.67 -17.76
C HIS A 109 39.02 5.87 -16.46
N CYS A 110 37.92 5.34 -15.93
CA CYS A 110 37.91 4.60 -14.66
C CYS A 110 37.16 3.25 -14.72
N GLY A 111 36.48 2.93 -15.82
CA GLY A 111 35.76 1.67 -15.98
C GLY A 111 34.40 1.58 -15.28
N ALA A 112 33.92 2.66 -14.66
CA ALA A 112 32.60 2.68 -14.00
C ALA A 112 31.46 2.49 -15.02
N LYS A 113 30.47 1.65 -14.67
CA LYS A 113 29.34 1.30 -15.52
C LYS A 113 28.10 2.08 -15.12
N PHE A 114 27.50 2.80 -16.07
CA PHE A 114 26.32 3.61 -15.81
C PHE A 114 25.12 3.15 -16.66
N PRO A 115 23.92 3.07 -16.07
CA PRO A 115 22.71 2.67 -16.80
C PRO A 115 22.16 3.77 -17.71
N LYS A 116 22.67 5.01 -17.61
CA LYS A 116 22.27 6.15 -18.44
C LYS A 116 23.52 6.84 -19.01
N PRO A 117 23.48 7.32 -20.27
CA PRO A 117 24.57 8.12 -20.84
C PRO A 117 24.65 9.47 -20.09
N MET A 118 25.83 9.80 -19.57
CA MET A 118 26.11 11.04 -18.85
C MET A 118 27.27 11.78 -19.51
N LYS A 119 27.27 13.11 -19.49
CA LYS A 119 28.34 13.95 -20.09
C LYS A 119 29.65 13.90 -19.30
N PHE A 120 29.58 13.61 -18.00
CA PHE A 120 30.70 13.48 -17.08
C PHE A 120 30.53 12.23 -16.23
N CYS A 121 31.64 11.61 -15.82
CA CYS A 121 31.63 10.44 -14.95
C CYS A 121 31.35 10.85 -13.50
N GLY A 122 30.33 10.25 -12.86
CA GLY A 122 29.98 10.54 -11.46
C GLY A 122 30.98 10.03 -10.41
N GLU A 123 31.91 9.17 -10.80
CA GLU A 123 32.95 8.61 -9.91
C GLU A 123 34.28 9.34 -10.06
N CYS A 124 34.76 9.55 -11.30
CA CYS A 124 36.08 10.13 -11.57
C CYS A 124 36.05 11.58 -12.08
N GLY A 125 34.86 12.16 -12.31
CA GLY A 125 34.67 13.56 -12.70
C GLY A 125 35.08 13.94 -14.13
N LYS A 126 35.66 13.02 -14.91
CA LYS A 126 36.13 13.31 -16.28
C LYS A 126 34.98 13.29 -17.28
N ALA A 127 35.14 14.07 -18.37
CA ALA A 127 34.20 14.09 -19.48
C ALA A 127 34.12 12.71 -20.14
N MET A 128 32.90 12.30 -20.52
CA MET A 128 32.63 11.03 -21.20
C MET A 128 32.65 11.32 -22.71
N SER A 129 33.88 11.40 -23.25
CA SER A 129 34.17 11.56 -24.69
C SER A 129 34.95 10.37 -25.20
#